data_AF-I0GZB6-F1
#
_entry.id   AF-I0GZB6-F1
#
_cell.length_a   1.000
_cell.length_b   1.000
_cell.length_c   1.000
_cell.angle_alpha   90.00
_cell.angle_beta   90.00
_cell.angle_gamma   90.00
#
_symmetry.space_group_name_H-M   'P 1'
#
loop_
_entity.id
_entity.type
_entity.pdbx_description
1 polymer ?
#
loop_
_entity_poly.entity_id
_entity_poly.type
_entity_poly.pdbx_seq_one_letter_code
_entity_poly.pdbx_strand_id
1 'polypeptide(L)'
;MTDRHTAAESARPTVAESARHTAAESVEESRLTVALIAAAALAWTAAMLWSARTTITGRISAEMEVTSTAYALPGAVAADLVAGAAVALLVLTLIGSRRTLGASLRFAVATGAGLLVGVLSAIPIITINTAGSLYAIVGGTVAAAATIGGALAGFRVPPVIAAGAAASVGVFVLGFVLNLFQAPVLELLGAGDTESSAKAAQWFSYGQAALSGLAAGLIAYFMLRRHRRRAAGADVKWPLYALAGAGAGLVTVIGEILSRTAGSQVLDLAGKVSEMDRLAQDILSTARLNSGLIVLFVGAMTAMLAVGRTLSPAAEDEDEAQVNSSSSETAYHSNS
;
A
#
# COMPACT_ATOMS: atom_id res chain seq x y z
N MET A 1 -23.16 46.86 53.96
CA MET A 1 -22.42 45.61 54.14
C MET A 1 -22.50 44.87 52.83
N THR A 2 -21.45 45.06 52.05
CA THR A 2 -21.24 44.63 50.68
C THR A 2 -20.77 43.19 50.73
N ASP A 3 -21.47 42.25 50.08
CA ASP A 3 -20.85 40.98 49.75
C ASP A 3 -21.14 40.56 48.31
N ARG A 4 -20.03 40.37 47.61
CA ARG A 4 -19.90 40.08 46.19
C ARG A 4 -20.24 38.61 45.97
N HIS A 5 -21.44 38.33 45.45
CA HIS A 5 -21.64 37.14 44.63
C HIS A 5 -21.07 37.42 43.23
N THR A 6 -19.74 37.36 43.10
CA THR A 6 -19.10 37.14 41.81
C THR A 6 -19.46 35.73 41.36
N ALA A 7 -20.48 35.66 40.50
CA ALA A 7 -20.80 34.49 39.72
C ALA A 7 -19.55 34.03 38.99
N ALA A 8 -19.06 32.85 39.36
CA ALA A 8 -18.22 32.06 38.47
C ALA A 8 -19.12 31.61 37.32
N GLU A 9 -19.29 32.50 36.34
CA GLU A 9 -19.79 32.16 35.01
C GLU A 9 -18.76 31.21 34.41
N SER A 10 -18.95 29.92 34.73
CA SER A 10 -18.24 28.79 34.18
C SER A 10 -18.29 28.91 32.66
N ALA A 11 -17.21 29.40 32.08
CA ALA A 11 -16.98 29.52 30.65
C ALA A 11 -17.13 28.13 30.00
N ARG A 12 -18.36 27.77 29.65
CA ARG A 12 -18.61 26.66 28.73
C ARG A 12 -18.02 27.11 27.40
N PRO A 13 -17.00 26.41 26.87
CA PRO A 13 -16.49 26.72 25.55
C PRO A 13 -17.67 26.71 24.59
N THR A 14 -17.84 27.80 23.84
CA THR A 14 -18.93 27.91 22.89
C THR A 14 -18.81 26.76 21.87
N VAL A 15 -19.93 26.25 21.37
CA VAL A 15 -19.97 25.14 20.40
C VAL A 15 -19.03 25.40 19.20
N ALA A 16 -18.84 26.67 18.84
CA ALA A 16 -17.94 27.12 17.77
C ALA A 16 -16.44 26.98 18.10
N GLU A 17 -16.06 27.07 19.37
CA GLU A 17 -14.68 26.90 19.84
C GLU A 17 -14.32 25.41 19.94
N SER A 18 -15.25 24.60 20.46
CA SER A 18 -15.12 23.14 20.46
C SER A 18 -14.99 22.59 19.04
N ALA A 19 -15.82 23.05 18.10
CA ALA A 19 -15.79 22.59 16.70
C ALA A 19 -14.46 22.96 15.99
N ARG A 20 -13.94 24.17 16.22
CA ARG A 20 -12.64 24.61 15.67
C ARG A 20 -11.48 23.78 16.20
N HIS A 21 -11.49 23.44 17.49
CA HIS A 21 -10.42 22.63 18.09
C HIS A 21 -10.39 21.21 17.50
N THR A 22 -11.55 20.54 17.39
CA THR A 22 -11.65 19.21 16.75
C THR A 22 -11.26 19.20 15.27
N ALA A 23 -11.60 20.26 14.53
CA ALA A 23 -11.24 20.35 13.12
C ALA A 23 -9.73 20.49 12.91
N ALA A 24 -9.07 21.34 13.71
CA ALA A 24 -7.62 21.53 13.65
C ALA A 24 -6.85 20.26 14.01
N GLU A 25 -7.25 19.57 15.08
CA GLU A 25 -6.63 18.32 15.55
C GLU A 25 -6.73 17.21 14.49
N SER A 26 -7.88 17.07 13.83
CA SER A 26 -8.08 16.06 12.78
C SER A 26 -7.19 16.27 11.54
N VAL A 27 -6.89 17.53 11.20
CA VAL A 27 -6.05 17.89 10.04
C VAL A 27 -4.58 17.63 10.34
N GLU A 28 -4.12 17.95 11.55
CA GLU A 28 -2.74 17.76 11.98
C GLU A 28 -2.38 16.28 12.11
N GLU A 29 -3.26 15.47 12.71
CA GLU A 29 -3.08 14.02 12.85
C GLU A 29 -3.06 13.30 11.48
N SER A 30 -3.85 13.80 10.52
CA SER A 30 -3.86 13.30 9.14
C SER A 30 -2.51 13.54 8.44
N ARG A 31 -1.90 14.72 8.64
CA ARG A 31 -0.57 15.04 8.09
C ARG A 31 0.51 14.16 8.70
N LEU A 32 0.48 13.97 10.02
CA LEU A 32 1.43 13.12 10.73
C LEU A 32 1.35 11.67 10.21
N THR A 33 0.14 11.15 9.99
CA THR A 33 -0.06 9.81 9.43
C THR A 33 0.60 9.67 8.05
N VAL A 34 0.36 10.63 7.14
CA VAL A 34 0.96 10.61 5.80
C VAL A 34 2.49 10.77 5.88
N ALA A 35 3.00 11.61 6.77
CA ALA A 35 4.43 11.79 6.98
C ALA A 35 5.11 10.51 7.50
N LEU A 36 4.48 9.81 8.46
CA LEU A 36 4.99 8.53 8.97
C LEU A 36 5.02 7.46 7.88
N ILE A 37 3.98 7.39 7.04
CA ILE A 37 3.95 6.44 5.91
C ILE A 37 5.06 6.76 4.91
N ALA A 38 5.25 8.04 4.57
CA ALA A 38 6.33 8.47 3.68
C ALA A 38 7.71 8.15 4.26
N ALA A 39 7.92 8.41 5.55
CA ALA A 39 9.17 8.09 6.24
C ALA A 39 9.43 6.57 6.26
N ALA A 40 8.41 5.77 6.57
CA ALA A 40 8.52 4.30 6.57
C ALA A 40 8.81 3.75 5.17
N ALA A 41 8.15 4.28 4.13
CA ALA A 41 8.39 3.89 2.74
C ALA A 41 9.81 4.26 2.28
N LEU A 42 10.30 5.47 2.63
CA LEU A 42 11.67 5.88 2.33
C LEU A 42 12.70 5.03 3.08
N ALA A 43 12.46 4.70 4.35
CA ALA A 43 13.33 3.81 5.11
C ALA A 43 13.39 2.41 4.49
N TRP A 44 12.24 1.89 4.04
CA TRP A 44 12.17 0.63 3.31
C TRP A 44 12.94 0.69 1.98
N THR A 45 12.74 1.72 1.16
CA THR A 45 13.49 1.94 -0.08
C THR A 45 15.00 2.02 0.19
N ALA A 46 15.42 2.80 1.18
CA ALA A 46 16.83 2.91 1.54
C ALA A 46 17.43 1.55 1.94
N ALA A 47 16.70 0.76 2.74
CA ALA A 47 17.12 -0.59 3.11
C ALA A 47 17.24 -1.51 1.90
N MET A 48 16.29 -1.47 0.96
CA MET A 48 16.33 -2.29 -0.26
C MET A 48 17.48 -1.89 -1.19
N LEU A 49 17.71 -0.59 -1.41
CA LEU A 49 18.81 -0.10 -2.24
C LEU A 49 20.17 -0.41 -1.61
N TRP A 50 20.29 -0.30 -0.28
CA TRP A 50 21.48 -0.70 0.44
C TRP A 50 21.74 -2.21 0.31
N SER A 51 20.72 -3.03 0.53
CA SER A 51 20.79 -4.48 0.38
C SER A 51 21.16 -4.88 -1.06
N ALA A 52 20.60 -4.22 -2.06
CA ALA A 52 20.92 -4.46 -3.46
C ALA A 52 22.39 -4.10 -3.73
N ARG A 53 22.83 -2.90 -3.35
CA ARG A 53 24.19 -2.44 -3.57
C ARG A 53 25.24 -3.36 -2.93
N THR A 54 25.05 -3.72 -1.67
CA THR A 54 25.97 -4.63 -0.95
C THR A 54 26.04 -6.00 -1.61
N THR A 55 24.90 -6.54 -2.07
CA THR A 55 24.84 -7.83 -2.78
C THR A 55 25.59 -7.78 -4.10
N ILE A 56 25.48 -6.68 -4.84
CA ILE A 56 26.11 -6.47 -6.14
C ILE A 56 27.63 -6.29 -5.99
N THR A 57 28.06 -5.36 -5.13
CA THR A 57 29.49 -5.02 -4.97
C THR A 57 30.31 -6.11 -4.26
N GLY A 58 29.64 -7.07 -3.60
CA GLY A 58 30.29 -8.18 -2.92
C GLY A 58 30.66 -9.37 -3.82
N ARG A 59 30.44 -9.30 -5.14
CA ARG A 59 30.66 -10.43 -6.06
C ARG A 59 32.03 -10.38 -6.75
N ILE A 60 32.57 -11.57 -7.03
CA ILE A 60 33.91 -11.77 -7.60
C ILE A 60 33.88 -11.83 -9.15
N SER A 61 32.72 -12.12 -9.76
CA SER A 61 32.55 -12.22 -11.22
C SER A 61 31.38 -11.39 -11.74
N ALA A 62 31.52 -10.89 -12.98
CA ALA A 62 30.50 -10.08 -13.65
C ALA A 62 29.19 -10.85 -13.92
N GLU A 63 29.25 -12.18 -14.09
CA GLU A 63 28.05 -13.01 -14.28
C GLU A 63 27.23 -13.11 -12.98
N MET A 64 27.90 -13.29 -11.84
CA MET A 64 27.24 -13.27 -10.52
C MET A 64 26.67 -11.89 -10.18
N GLU A 65 27.33 -10.82 -10.63
CA GLU A 65 26.87 -9.44 -10.48
C GLU A 65 25.53 -9.22 -11.21
N VAL A 66 25.40 -9.66 -12.46
CA VAL A 66 24.16 -9.57 -13.25
C VAL A 66 23.03 -10.39 -12.60
N THR A 67 23.31 -11.65 -12.26
CA THR A 67 22.31 -12.53 -11.65
C THR A 67 21.84 -12.01 -10.29
N SER A 68 22.75 -11.50 -9.46
CA SER A 68 22.39 -10.92 -8.15
C SER A 68 21.62 -9.60 -8.26
N THR A 69 21.94 -8.78 -9.26
CA THR A 69 21.18 -7.56 -9.59
C THR A 69 19.74 -7.91 -9.95
N ALA A 70 19.54 -8.92 -10.80
CA ALA A 70 18.20 -9.38 -11.19
C ALA A 70 17.37 -9.88 -10.00
N TYR A 71 18.00 -10.51 -9.00
CA TYR A 71 17.31 -10.96 -7.79
C TYR A 71 16.98 -9.83 -6.79
N ALA A 72 17.81 -8.80 -6.70
CA ALA A 72 17.59 -7.69 -5.77
C ALA A 72 16.59 -6.64 -6.28
N LEU A 73 16.43 -6.54 -7.61
CA LEU A 73 15.64 -5.51 -8.28
C LEU A 73 14.15 -5.47 -7.86
N PRO A 74 13.41 -6.59 -7.81
CA PRO A 74 11.96 -6.55 -7.65
C PRO A 74 11.51 -5.88 -6.35
N GLY A 75 12.22 -6.14 -5.25
CA GLY A 75 11.91 -5.52 -3.97
C GLY A 75 12.23 -4.03 -3.95
N ALA A 76 13.32 -3.60 -4.59
CA ALA A 76 13.66 -2.18 -4.69
C ALA A 76 12.62 -1.42 -5.53
N VAL A 77 12.25 -1.97 -6.70
CA VAL A 77 11.23 -1.39 -7.58
C VAL A 77 9.88 -1.24 -6.87
N ALA A 78 9.44 -2.26 -6.12
CA ALA A 78 8.20 -2.20 -5.34
C ALA A 78 8.29 -1.14 -4.21
N ALA A 79 9.41 -1.07 -3.50
CA ALA A 79 9.63 -0.07 -2.46
C ALA A 79 9.61 1.36 -3.03
N ASP A 80 10.29 1.59 -4.16
CA ASP A 80 10.33 2.88 -4.86
C ASP A 80 8.96 3.32 -5.36
N LEU A 81 8.16 2.40 -5.92
CA LEU A 81 6.76 2.69 -6.28
C LEU A 81 5.97 3.21 -5.08
N VAL A 82 6.12 2.59 -3.90
CA VAL A 82 5.42 2.99 -2.68
C VAL A 82 5.96 4.30 -2.11
N ALA A 83 7.28 4.48 -2.10
CA ALA A 83 7.92 5.71 -1.65
C ALA A 83 7.52 6.90 -2.52
N GLY A 84 7.53 6.74 -3.85
CA GLY A 84 7.06 7.75 -4.78
C GLY A 84 5.61 8.16 -4.52
N ALA A 85 4.70 7.20 -4.30
CA ALA A 85 3.31 7.46 -3.96
C ALA A 85 3.15 8.18 -2.61
N ALA A 86 3.84 7.70 -1.56
CA ALA A 86 3.74 8.24 -0.22
C ALA A 86 4.33 9.66 -0.10
N VAL A 87 5.48 9.90 -0.72
CA VAL A 87 6.12 11.23 -0.76
C VAL A 87 5.30 12.20 -1.59
N ALA A 88 4.80 11.80 -2.76
CA ALA A 88 3.92 12.65 -3.56
C ALA A 88 2.64 13.01 -2.78
N LEU A 89 2.06 12.05 -2.04
CA LEU A 89 0.92 12.31 -1.18
C LEU A 89 1.27 13.32 -0.07
N LEU A 90 2.42 13.16 0.59
CA LEU A 90 2.92 14.10 1.59
C LEU A 90 3.06 15.51 1.00
N VAL A 91 3.74 15.66 -0.14
CA VAL A 91 3.92 16.93 -0.84
C VAL A 91 2.56 17.57 -1.17
N LEU A 92 1.61 16.80 -1.71
CA LEU A 92 0.27 17.28 -2.00
C LEU A 92 -0.50 17.70 -0.75
N THR A 93 -0.36 17.01 0.38
CA THR A 93 -0.99 17.41 1.64
C THR A 93 -0.38 18.70 2.21
N LEU A 94 0.94 18.88 2.08
CA LEU A 94 1.62 20.10 2.51
C LEU A 94 1.22 21.30 1.64
N ILE A 95 1.14 21.16 0.32
CA ILE A 95 0.73 22.23 -0.58
C ILE A 95 -0.77 22.52 -0.44
N GLY A 96 -1.59 21.47 -0.37
CA GLY A 96 -3.05 21.54 -0.23
C GLY A 96 -3.50 22.28 1.03
N SER A 97 -2.65 22.32 2.07
CA SER A 97 -2.91 23.11 3.28
C SER A 97 -2.93 24.63 3.04
N ARG A 98 -2.28 25.10 1.97
CA ARG A 98 -2.15 26.53 1.66
C ARG A 98 -2.93 26.95 0.42
N ARG A 99 -3.13 26.03 -0.54
CA ARG A 99 -3.79 26.32 -1.82
C ARG A 99 -4.54 25.12 -2.37
N THR A 100 -5.73 25.34 -2.93
CA THR A 100 -6.44 24.34 -3.72
C THR A 100 -5.78 24.19 -5.08
N LEU A 101 -5.28 23.00 -5.40
CA LEU A 101 -4.67 22.72 -6.70
C LEU A 101 -5.70 22.24 -7.72
N GLY A 102 -5.63 22.76 -8.95
CA GLY A 102 -6.34 22.22 -10.10
C GLY A 102 -5.88 20.78 -10.42
N ALA A 103 -6.69 20.02 -11.16
CA ALA A 103 -6.41 18.61 -11.45
C ALA A 103 -5.06 18.40 -12.16
N SER A 104 -4.76 19.19 -13.18
CA SER A 104 -3.50 19.10 -13.94
C SER A 104 -2.29 19.42 -13.08
N LEU A 105 -2.36 20.48 -12.27
CA LEU A 105 -1.26 20.87 -11.39
C LEU A 105 -1.03 19.85 -10.27
N ARG A 106 -2.10 19.28 -9.71
CA ARG A 106 -2.01 18.18 -8.73
C ARG A 106 -1.26 16.99 -9.33
N PHE A 107 -1.62 16.57 -10.55
CA PHE A 107 -0.95 15.46 -11.22
C PHE A 107 0.51 15.79 -11.53
N ALA A 108 0.80 16.98 -12.05
CA ALA A 108 2.17 17.43 -12.33
C ALA A 108 3.05 17.45 -11.08
N VAL A 109 2.54 17.97 -9.95
CA VAL A 109 3.25 17.99 -8.67
C VAL A 109 3.47 16.58 -8.15
N ALA A 110 2.48 15.69 -8.25
CA ALA A 110 2.58 14.32 -7.78
C ALA A 110 3.62 13.51 -8.57
N THR A 111 3.55 13.58 -9.91
CA THR A 111 4.51 12.96 -10.81
C THR A 111 5.91 13.54 -10.62
N GLY A 112 6.03 14.86 -10.46
CA GLY A 112 7.31 15.53 -10.19
C GLY A 112 7.94 15.11 -8.86
N ALA A 113 7.14 14.97 -7.80
CA ALA A 113 7.61 14.46 -6.52
C ALA A 113 8.08 13.00 -6.63
N GLY A 114 7.32 12.15 -7.33
CA GLY A 114 7.73 10.77 -7.61
C GLY A 114 9.02 10.68 -8.43
N LEU A 115 9.17 11.54 -9.45
CA LEU A 115 10.39 11.63 -10.25
C LEU A 115 11.60 12.04 -9.41
N LEU A 116 11.45 13.03 -8.52
CA LEU A 116 12.53 13.43 -7.62
C LEU A 116 12.97 12.29 -6.69
N VAL A 117 12.01 11.56 -6.11
CA VAL A 117 12.32 10.35 -5.31
C VAL A 117 13.06 9.34 -6.19
N GLY A 118 12.56 9.08 -7.39
CA GLY A 118 13.16 8.13 -8.32
C GLY A 118 14.59 8.47 -8.72
N VAL A 119 14.87 9.74 -9.04
CA VAL A 119 16.21 10.22 -9.35
C VAL A 119 17.15 10.01 -8.16
N LEU A 120 16.70 10.35 -6.93
CA LEU A 120 17.50 10.15 -5.72
C LEU A 120 17.78 8.66 -5.45
N SER A 121 16.78 7.80 -5.65
CA SER A 121 16.91 6.34 -5.51
C SER A 121 17.84 5.71 -6.56
N ALA A 122 17.93 6.29 -7.76
CA ALA A 122 18.80 5.79 -8.83
C ALA A 122 20.29 6.06 -8.59
N ILE A 123 20.64 7.14 -7.87
CA ILE A 123 22.04 7.54 -7.58
C ILE A 123 22.87 6.38 -6.99
N PRO A 124 22.47 5.70 -5.89
CA PRO A 124 23.29 4.66 -5.28
C PRO A 124 23.53 3.45 -6.20
N ILE A 125 22.69 3.23 -7.20
CA ILE A 125 22.82 2.15 -8.19
C ILE A 125 23.74 2.57 -9.34
N ILE A 126 23.49 3.72 -9.95
CA ILE A 126 24.26 4.20 -11.11
C ILE A 126 25.72 4.47 -10.73
N THR A 127 25.97 4.85 -9.48
CA THR A 127 27.33 5.07 -8.97
C THR A 127 28.12 3.79 -8.67
N ILE A 128 27.53 2.59 -8.83
CA ILE A 128 28.27 1.33 -8.72
C ILE A 128 29.28 1.21 -9.88
N ASN A 129 28.87 1.54 -11.11
CA ASN A 129 29.77 1.64 -12.25
C ASN A 129 29.21 2.65 -13.26
N THR A 130 29.92 3.76 -13.43
CA THR A 130 29.51 4.88 -14.30
C THR A 130 29.73 4.61 -15.79
N ALA A 131 30.49 3.57 -16.15
CA ALA A 131 30.77 3.20 -17.54
C ALA A 131 29.82 2.12 -18.09
N GLY A 132 29.01 1.47 -17.23
CA GLY A 132 28.15 0.35 -17.61
C GLY A 132 26.68 0.75 -17.84
N SER A 133 26.13 0.38 -19.01
CA SER A 133 24.71 0.55 -19.34
C SER A 133 23.77 -0.23 -18.42
N LEU A 134 24.25 -1.33 -17.81
CA LEU A 134 23.52 -2.17 -16.87
C LEU A 134 22.91 -1.36 -15.71
N TYR A 135 23.74 -0.58 -15.03
CA TYR A 135 23.33 0.18 -13.85
C TYR A 135 22.43 1.36 -14.20
N ALA A 136 22.58 1.91 -15.40
CA ALA A 136 21.68 2.93 -15.92
C ALA A 136 20.27 2.37 -16.16
N ILE A 137 20.14 1.15 -16.71
CA ILE A 137 18.84 0.48 -16.90
C ILE A 137 18.18 0.21 -15.54
N VAL A 138 18.94 -0.32 -14.57
CA VAL A 138 18.43 -0.62 -13.22
C VAL A 138 18.02 0.65 -12.49
N GLY A 139 18.87 1.68 -12.50
CA GLY A 139 18.56 2.99 -11.93
C GLY A 139 17.34 3.65 -12.60
N GLY A 140 17.25 3.57 -13.93
CA GLY A 140 16.10 4.05 -14.69
C GLY A 140 14.80 3.33 -14.34
N THR A 141 14.86 2.02 -14.06
CA THR A 141 13.69 1.22 -13.66
C THR A 141 13.16 1.63 -12.29
N VAL A 142 14.07 1.80 -11.33
CA VAL A 142 13.75 2.33 -10.00
C VAL A 142 13.17 3.75 -10.10
N ALA A 143 13.76 4.61 -10.93
CA ALA A 143 13.26 5.96 -11.13
C ALA A 143 11.86 5.99 -11.77
N ALA A 144 11.61 5.13 -12.76
CA ALA A 144 10.31 4.96 -13.40
C ALA A 144 9.26 4.46 -12.39
N ALA A 145 9.62 3.50 -11.53
CA ALA A 145 8.73 2.99 -10.49
C ALA A 145 8.28 4.10 -9.53
N ALA A 146 9.21 4.86 -8.96
CA ALA A 146 8.87 5.99 -8.08
C ALA A 146 8.03 7.06 -8.80
N THR A 147 8.30 7.32 -10.07
CA THR A 147 7.51 8.25 -10.90
C THR A 147 6.08 7.76 -11.08
N ILE A 148 5.88 6.48 -11.40
CA ILE A 148 4.55 5.85 -11.51
C ILE A 148 3.82 5.95 -10.17
N GLY A 149 4.50 5.61 -9.07
CA GLY A 149 3.96 5.76 -7.72
C GLY A 149 3.48 7.18 -7.43
N GLY A 150 4.30 8.18 -7.75
CA GLY A 150 3.94 9.59 -7.62
C GLY A 150 2.74 9.97 -8.47
N ALA A 151 2.67 9.52 -9.72
CA ALA A 151 1.53 9.75 -10.60
C ALA A 151 0.24 9.15 -10.03
N LEU A 152 0.29 7.95 -9.43
CA LEU A 152 -0.86 7.34 -8.74
C LEU A 152 -1.36 8.22 -7.58
N ALA A 153 -0.47 8.89 -6.85
CA ALA A 153 -0.88 9.82 -5.79
C ALA A 153 -1.66 11.05 -6.32
N GLY A 154 -1.53 11.36 -7.60
CA GLY A 154 -2.27 12.41 -8.29
C GLY A 154 -3.79 12.17 -8.36
N PHE A 155 -4.25 10.92 -8.25
CA PHE A 155 -5.69 10.61 -8.25
C PHE A 155 -6.43 11.24 -7.05
N ARG A 156 -7.71 11.57 -7.23
CA ARG A 156 -8.56 12.25 -6.23
C ARG A 156 -9.12 11.32 -5.13
N VAL A 157 -8.32 10.35 -4.69
CA VAL A 157 -8.67 9.44 -3.58
C VAL A 157 -7.52 9.30 -2.56
N PRO A 158 -7.06 10.40 -1.91
CA PRO A 158 -5.94 10.39 -0.96
C PRO A 158 -5.99 9.28 0.12
N PRO A 159 -7.14 9.00 0.77
CA PRO A 159 -7.22 7.99 1.82
C PRO A 159 -6.93 6.57 1.30
N VAL A 160 -7.34 6.27 0.07
CA VAL A 160 -7.14 4.97 -0.59
C VAL A 160 -5.66 4.76 -0.91
N ILE A 161 -5.00 5.79 -1.42
CA ILE A 161 -3.57 5.77 -1.71
C ILE A 161 -2.75 5.60 -0.43
N ALA A 162 -3.09 6.36 0.64
CA ALA A 162 -2.43 6.23 1.94
C ALA A 162 -2.61 4.82 2.54
N ALA A 163 -3.83 4.29 2.48
CA ALA A 163 -4.15 2.94 2.94
C ALA A 163 -3.39 1.87 2.16
N GLY A 164 -3.32 1.99 0.83
CA GLY A 164 -2.55 1.09 -0.02
C GLY A 164 -1.04 1.15 0.27
N ALA A 165 -0.48 2.34 0.42
CA ALA A 165 0.94 2.52 0.75
C ALA A 165 1.30 1.94 2.13
N ALA A 166 0.47 2.21 3.14
CA ALA A 166 0.66 1.63 4.47
C ALA A 166 0.49 0.11 4.48
N ALA A 167 -0.48 -0.43 3.72
CA ALA A 167 -0.64 -1.86 3.55
C ALA A 167 0.61 -2.49 2.90
N SER A 168 1.21 -1.86 1.89
CA SER A 168 2.46 -2.33 1.28
C SER A 168 3.62 -2.39 2.28
N VAL A 169 3.78 -1.33 3.09
CA VAL A 169 4.80 -1.32 4.16
C VAL A 169 4.52 -2.42 5.18
N GLY A 170 3.25 -2.61 5.59
CA GLY A 170 2.87 -3.68 6.52
C GLY A 170 3.12 -5.08 5.97
N VAL A 171 2.83 -5.32 4.69
CA VAL A 171 3.14 -6.58 4.00
C VAL A 171 4.65 -6.82 3.95
N PHE A 172 5.44 -5.78 3.65
CA PHE A 172 6.89 -5.90 3.70
C PHE A 172 7.39 -6.31 5.11
N VAL A 173 6.91 -5.63 6.16
CA VAL A 173 7.30 -5.94 7.55
C VAL A 173 6.89 -7.37 7.91
N LEU A 174 5.66 -7.77 7.58
CA LEU A 174 5.19 -9.13 7.83
C LEU A 174 6.02 -10.17 7.08
N GLY A 175 6.29 -9.94 5.79
CA GLY A 175 7.14 -10.79 4.99
C GLY A 175 8.54 -10.90 5.59
N PHE A 176 9.15 -9.79 5.97
CA PHE A 176 10.46 -9.78 6.64
C PHE A 176 10.45 -10.63 7.92
N VAL A 177 9.46 -10.44 8.80
CA VAL A 177 9.32 -11.24 10.02
C VAL A 177 9.14 -12.72 9.72
N LEU A 178 8.27 -13.08 8.77
CA LEU A 178 8.06 -14.48 8.38
C LEU A 178 9.32 -15.13 7.81
N ASN A 179 10.12 -14.37 7.04
CA ASN A 179 11.40 -14.87 6.51
C ASN A 179 12.43 -15.14 7.62
N LEU A 180 12.40 -14.41 8.75
CA LEU A 180 13.24 -14.74 9.91
C LEU A 180 12.92 -16.11 10.52
N PHE A 181 11.68 -16.58 10.36
CA PHE A 181 11.22 -17.89 10.84
C PHE A 181 11.05 -18.91 9.70
N GLN A 182 11.61 -18.67 8.52
CA GLN A 182 11.42 -19.56 7.37
C GLN A 182 11.96 -20.96 7.65
N ALA A 183 13.20 -21.09 8.15
CA ALA A 183 13.82 -22.39 8.42
C ALA A 183 12.98 -23.30 9.34
N PRO A 184 12.56 -22.86 10.54
CA PRO A 184 11.74 -23.71 11.41
C PRO A 184 10.35 -24.00 10.82
N VAL A 185 9.76 -23.07 10.06
CA VAL A 185 8.47 -23.32 9.40
C VAL A 185 8.62 -24.35 8.28
N LEU A 186 9.72 -24.32 7.51
CA LEU A 186 10.00 -25.32 6.48
C LEU A 186 10.20 -26.71 7.08
N GLU A 187 10.91 -26.80 8.21
CA GLU A 187 11.07 -28.05 8.95
C GLU A 187 9.71 -28.60 9.41
N LEU A 188 8.84 -27.75 9.96
CA LEU A 188 7.47 -28.12 10.34
C LEU A 188 6.60 -28.54 9.15
N LEU A 189 6.85 -27.97 7.97
CA LEU A 189 6.17 -28.36 6.72
C LEU A 189 6.75 -29.64 6.10
N GLY A 190 7.73 -30.28 6.75
CA GLY A 190 8.29 -31.56 6.34
C GLY A 190 9.44 -31.44 5.33
N ALA A 191 10.22 -30.35 5.37
CA ALA A 191 11.43 -30.25 4.56
C ALA A 191 12.46 -31.31 5.00
N GLY A 192 12.79 -32.23 4.09
CA GLY A 192 13.83 -33.26 4.25
C GLY A 192 14.60 -33.45 2.96
N ASP A 193 14.11 -34.33 2.07
CA ASP A 193 14.68 -34.55 0.74
C ASP A 193 14.36 -33.39 -0.24
N THR A 194 15.03 -33.36 -1.39
CA THR A 194 14.88 -32.29 -2.41
C THR A 194 13.42 -32.04 -2.83
N GLU A 195 12.64 -33.09 -3.09
CA GLU A 195 11.23 -32.94 -3.49
C GLU A 195 10.36 -32.40 -2.35
N SER A 196 10.55 -32.91 -1.13
CA SER A 196 9.80 -32.48 0.05
C SER A 196 10.09 -31.01 0.41
N SER A 197 11.36 -30.60 0.27
CA SER A 197 11.80 -29.23 0.49
C SER A 197 11.19 -28.26 -0.53
N ALA A 198 11.09 -28.67 -1.79
CA ALA A 198 10.45 -27.87 -2.84
C ALA A 198 8.95 -27.66 -2.55
N LYS A 199 8.23 -28.73 -2.15
CA LYS A 199 6.82 -28.64 -1.75
C LYS A 199 6.63 -27.77 -0.50
N ALA A 200 7.48 -27.92 0.51
CA ALA A 200 7.44 -27.11 1.72
C ALA A 200 7.66 -25.61 1.41
N ALA A 201 8.64 -25.30 0.56
CA ALA A 201 8.89 -23.93 0.11
C ALA A 201 7.71 -23.33 -0.66
N GLN A 202 7.05 -24.13 -1.52
CA GLN A 202 5.85 -23.70 -2.23
C GLN A 202 4.69 -23.40 -1.27
N TRP A 203 4.43 -24.28 -0.30
CA TRP A 203 3.40 -24.06 0.73
C TRP A 203 3.70 -22.85 1.61
N PHE A 204 4.95 -22.68 2.01
CA PHE A 204 5.40 -21.50 2.74
C PHE A 204 5.12 -20.22 1.95
N SER A 205 5.47 -20.20 0.66
CA SER A 205 5.24 -19.05 -0.22
C SER A 205 3.75 -18.71 -0.33
N TYR A 206 2.87 -19.70 -0.53
CA TYR A 206 1.42 -19.47 -0.59
C TYR A 206 0.84 -19.03 0.76
N GLY A 207 1.28 -19.63 1.87
CA GLY A 207 0.88 -19.24 3.21
C GLY A 207 1.29 -17.81 3.52
N GLN A 208 2.54 -17.44 3.23
CA GLN A 208 3.05 -16.09 3.39
C GLN A 208 2.23 -15.09 2.55
N ALA A 209 1.94 -15.43 1.28
CA ALA A 209 1.15 -14.57 0.39
C ALA A 209 -0.29 -14.38 0.89
N ALA A 210 -0.94 -15.44 1.37
CA ALA A 210 -2.29 -15.36 1.94
C ALA A 210 -2.33 -14.52 3.22
N LEU A 211 -1.38 -14.73 4.15
CA LEU A 211 -1.25 -13.92 5.37
C LEU A 211 -0.95 -12.46 5.07
N SER A 212 -0.12 -12.20 4.06
CA SER A 212 0.19 -10.86 3.56
C SER A 212 -1.05 -10.19 2.97
N GLY A 213 -1.85 -10.91 2.18
CA GLY A 213 -3.13 -10.41 1.67
C GLY A 213 -4.09 -10.06 2.80
N LEU A 214 -4.25 -10.95 3.79
CA LEU A 214 -5.08 -10.70 4.97
C LEU A 214 -4.63 -9.43 5.71
N ALA A 215 -3.33 -9.31 5.99
CA ALA A 215 -2.75 -8.14 6.65
C ALA A 215 -3.00 -6.85 5.83
N ALA A 216 -2.77 -6.89 4.51
CA ALA A 216 -3.02 -5.76 3.63
C ALA A 216 -4.47 -5.28 3.70
N GLY A 217 -5.43 -6.21 3.59
CA GLY A 217 -6.85 -5.90 3.66
C GLY A 217 -7.27 -5.32 5.01
N LEU A 218 -6.76 -5.87 6.11
CA LEU A 218 -7.04 -5.36 7.47
C LEU A 218 -6.44 -3.96 7.69
N ILE A 219 -5.18 -3.74 7.32
CA ILE A 219 -4.53 -2.43 7.44
C ILE A 219 -5.32 -1.38 6.65
N ALA A 220 -5.65 -1.69 5.39
CA ALA A 220 -6.43 -0.80 4.54
C ALA A 220 -7.80 -0.48 5.13
N TYR A 221 -8.52 -1.51 5.61
CA TYR A 221 -9.82 -1.35 6.26
C TYR A 221 -9.74 -0.46 7.51
N PHE A 222 -8.80 -0.72 8.43
CA PHE A 222 -8.67 0.06 9.65
C PHE A 222 -8.27 1.51 9.38
N MET A 223 -7.41 1.76 8.39
CA MET A 223 -7.05 3.11 7.98
C MET A 223 -8.24 3.88 7.39
N LEU A 224 -8.99 3.28 6.47
CA LEU A 224 -10.16 3.91 5.88
C LEU A 224 -11.27 4.12 6.90
N ARG A 225 -11.49 3.15 7.81
CA ARG A 225 -12.46 3.28 8.90
C ARG A 225 -12.07 4.39 9.89
N ARG A 226 -10.79 4.51 10.22
CA ARG A 226 -10.27 5.62 11.05
C ARG A 226 -10.47 6.96 10.33
N HIS A 227 -10.29 7.02 9.02
CA HIS A 227 -10.58 8.22 8.22
C HIS A 227 -12.06 8.59 8.25
N ARG A 228 -12.97 7.62 8.03
CA ARG A 228 -14.43 7.82 8.11
C ARG A 228 -14.87 8.42 9.45
N ARG A 229 -14.34 7.89 10.57
CA ARG A 229 -14.65 8.40 11.91
C ARG A 229 -14.26 9.87 12.10
N ARG A 230 -13.19 10.34 11.43
CA ARG A 230 -12.72 11.72 11.53
C ARG A 230 -13.43 12.67 10.55
N ALA A 231 -13.82 12.18 9.38
CA ALA A 231 -14.44 12.99 8.33
C ALA A 231 -15.95 13.23 8.56
N ALA A 232 -16.41 13.26 9.83
CA ALA A 232 -17.81 13.44 10.22
C ALA A 232 -18.82 12.55 9.44
N GLY A 233 -18.42 11.33 9.06
CA GLY A 233 -19.27 10.38 8.36
C GLY A 233 -19.19 10.38 6.83
N ALA A 234 -18.34 11.21 6.21
CA ALA A 234 -18.05 11.10 4.78
C ALA A 234 -17.32 9.76 4.49
N ASP A 235 -18.08 8.77 4.02
CA ASP A 235 -17.56 7.44 3.74
C ASP A 235 -16.98 7.35 2.32
N VAL A 236 -15.99 6.48 2.19
CA VAL A 236 -15.43 6.12 0.90
C VAL A 236 -16.37 5.09 0.25
N LYS A 237 -16.61 5.21 -1.06
CA LYS A 237 -17.46 4.25 -1.78
C LYS A 237 -16.93 2.81 -1.59
N TRP A 238 -17.83 1.85 -1.41
CA TRP A 238 -17.49 0.44 -1.15
C TRP A 238 -16.38 -0.15 -2.05
N PRO A 239 -16.35 0.06 -3.39
CA PRO A 239 -15.30 -0.49 -4.25
C PRO A 239 -13.88 -0.01 -3.89
N LEU A 240 -13.76 1.16 -3.26
CA LEU A 240 -12.47 1.74 -2.91
C LEU A 240 -11.85 1.07 -1.68
N TYR A 241 -12.64 0.39 -0.83
CA TYR A 241 -12.09 -0.49 0.21
C TYR A 241 -11.42 -1.72 -0.41
N ALA A 242 -12.05 -2.32 -1.43
CA ALA A 242 -11.46 -3.42 -2.19
C ALA A 242 -10.16 -2.97 -2.88
N LEU A 243 -10.17 -1.79 -3.52
CA LEU A 243 -8.98 -1.23 -4.16
C LEU A 243 -7.86 -0.93 -3.17
N ALA A 244 -8.17 -0.38 -1.99
CA ALA A 244 -7.17 -0.13 -0.95
C ALA A 244 -6.58 -1.45 -0.42
N GLY A 245 -7.43 -2.47 -0.16
CA GLY A 245 -6.98 -3.79 0.27
C GLY A 245 -6.14 -4.52 -0.79
N ALA A 246 -6.43 -4.30 -2.07
CA ALA A 246 -5.64 -4.79 -3.19
C ALA A 246 -4.29 -4.06 -3.36
N GLY A 247 -4.10 -2.90 -2.71
CA GLY A 247 -3.00 -1.98 -2.96
C GLY A 247 -1.61 -2.61 -2.88
N ALA A 248 -1.35 -3.40 -1.83
CA ALA A 248 -0.07 -4.08 -1.66
C ALA A 248 0.21 -5.12 -2.76
N GLY A 249 -0.83 -5.85 -3.17
CA GLY A 249 -0.73 -6.82 -4.25
C GLY A 249 -0.53 -6.14 -5.61
N LEU A 250 -1.23 -5.03 -5.88
CA LEU A 250 -1.05 -4.21 -7.09
C LEU A 250 0.38 -3.68 -7.20
N VAL A 251 0.92 -3.15 -6.10
CA VAL A 251 2.32 -2.69 -6.02
C VAL A 251 3.28 -3.82 -6.39
N THR A 252 3.06 -5.01 -5.85
CA THR A 252 3.91 -6.19 -6.11
C THR A 252 3.83 -6.63 -7.57
N VAL A 253 2.62 -6.69 -8.13
CA VAL A 253 2.39 -7.08 -9.53
C VAL A 253 3.02 -6.06 -10.50
N ILE A 254 2.80 -4.76 -10.26
CA ILE A 254 3.39 -3.69 -11.08
C ILE A 254 4.92 -3.74 -10.98
N GLY A 255 5.45 -3.90 -9.76
CA GLY A 255 6.88 -4.01 -9.53
C GLY A 255 7.50 -5.20 -10.25
N GLU A 256 6.83 -6.35 -10.27
CA GLU A 256 7.27 -7.53 -11.01
C GLU A 256 7.24 -7.30 -12.53
N ILE A 257 6.18 -6.70 -13.08
CA ILE A 257 6.09 -6.39 -14.51
C ILE A 257 7.22 -5.44 -14.94
N LEU A 258 7.48 -4.38 -14.15
CA LEU A 258 8.57 -3.45 -14.41
C LEU A 258 9.93 -4.16 -14.33
N SER A 259 10.12 -4.99 -13.32
CA SER A 259 11.38 -5.73 -13.12
C SER A 259 11.63 -6.77 -14.20
N ARG A 260 10.59 -7.46 -14.68
CA ARG A 260 10.68 -8.38 -15.83
C ARG A 260 11.12 -7.66 -17.10
N THR A 261 10.54 -6.50 -17.37
CA THR A 261 10.85 -5.68 -18.55
C THR A 261 12.27 -5.14 -18.50
N ALA A 262 12.74 -4.74 -17.32
CA ALA A 262 14.12 -4.30 -17.13
C ALA A 262 15.12 -5.47 -17.19
N GLY A 263 14.78 -6.59 -16.55
CA GLY A 263 15.59 -7.80 -16.52
C GLY A 263 15.86 -8.38 -17.90
N SER A 264 14.86 -8.40 -18.79
CA SER A 264 15.05 -8.88 -20.17
C SER A 264 16.07 -8.03 -20.93
N GLN A 265 16.01 -6.70 -20.81
CA GLN A 265 16.98 -5.79 -21.43
C GLN A 265 18.39 -6.00 -20.88
N VAL A 266 18.50 -6.20 -19.56
CA VAL A 266 19.78 -6.51 -18.90
C VAL A 266 20.39 -7.83 -19.42
N LEU A 267 19.57 -8.87 -19.55
CA LEU A 267 19.99 -10.19 -20.02
C LEU A 267 20.45 -10.16 -21.49
N ASP A 268 19.75 -9.40 -22.33
CA ASP A 268 20.08 -9.23 -23.76
C ASP A 268 21.41 -8.50 -23.94
N LEU A 269 21.67 -7.48 -23.11
CA LEU A 269 22.94 -6.74 -23.12
C LEU A 269 24.11 -7.56 -22.56
N ALA A 270 23.83 -8.45 -21.59
CA ALA A 270 24.88 -9.20 -20.92
C ALA A 270 25.44 -10.34 -21.77
N GLY A 271 24.65 -10.96 -22.66
CA GLY A 271 25.08 -12.05 -23.57
C GLY A 271 25.75 -13.27 -22.89
N LYS A 272 25.79 -13.31 -21.55
CA LYS A 272 26.66 -14.15 -20.72
C LYS A 272 25.89 -14.99 -19.70
N VAL A 273 24.57 -14.99 -19.74
CA VAL A 273 23.76 -15.70 -18.75
C VAL A 273 23.40 -17.09 -19.28
N SER A 274 23.66 -18.12 -18.47
CA SER A 274 23.36 -19.50 -18.82
C SER A 274 21.85 -19.73 -19.02
N GLU A 275 21.47 -20.71 -19.85
CA GLU A 275 20.05 -21.08 -20.01
C GLU A 275 19.41 -21.51 -18.68
N MET A 276 20.21 -22.13 -17.80
CA MET A 276 19.78 -22.54 -16.46
C MET A 276 19.42 -21.34 -15.58
N ASP A 277 20.21 -20.27 -15.61
CA ASP A 277 19.93 -19.05 -14.85
C ASP A 277 18.67 -18.34 -15.34
N ARG A 278 18.44 -18.33 -16.66
CA ARG A 278 17.20 -17.78 -17.24
C ARG A 278 15.97 -18.56 -16.76
N LEU A 279 16.05 -19.89 -16.74
CA LEU A 279 14.98 -20.75 -16.28
C LEU A 279 14.70 -20.55 -14.77
N ALA A 280 15.76 -20.46 -13.95
CA ALA A 280 15.60 -20.17 -12.52
C ALA A 280 14.96 -18.80 -12.27
N GLN A 281 15.35 -17.78 -13.04
CA GLN A 281 14.76 -16.44 -12.96
C GLN A 281 13.28 -16.43 -13.36
N ASP A 282 12.91 -17.15 -14.42
CA ASP A 282 11.51 -17.24 -14.87
C ASP A 282 10.61 -17.95 -13.86
N ILE A 283 11.10 -19.05 -13.26
CA ILE A 283 10.40 -19.75 -12.18
C ILE A 283 10.18 -18.82 -10.99
N LEU A 284 11.22 -18.13 -10.52
CA LEU A 284 11.10 -17.24 -9.36
C LEU A 284 10.21 -16.03 -9.65
N SER A 285 10.35 -15.46 -10.85
CA SER A 285 9.51 -14.40 -11.38
C SER A 285 8.04 -14.79 -11.40
N THR A 286 7.73 -15.99 -11.87
CA THR A 286 6.37 -16.54 -11.86
C THR A 286 5.85 -16.77 -10.45
N ALA A 287 6.67 -17.30 -9.55
CA ALA A 287 6.32 -17.47 -8.15
C ALA A 287 6.01 -16.14 -7.45
N ARG A 288 6.81 -15.09 -7.69
CA ARG A 288 6.57 -13.73 -7.17
C ARG A 288 5.29 -13.12 -7.72
N LEU A 289 5.06 -13.24 -9.04
CA LEU A 289 3.82 -12.75 -9.66
C LEU A 289 2.60 -13.44 -9.05
N ASN A 290 2.62 -14.76 -8.93
CA ASN A 290 1.53 -15.53 -8.31
C ASN A 290 1.30 -15.10 -6.86
N SER A 291 2.38 -14.91 -6.09
CA SER A 291 2.28 -14.42 -4.71
C SER A 291 1.67 -13.02 -4.65
N GLY A 292 2.07 -12.11 -5.56
CA GLY A 292 1.49 -10.78 -5.68
C GLY A 292 -0.01 -10.80 -6.03
N LEU A 293 -0.43 -11.72 -6.91
CA LEU A 293 -1.84 -11.93 -7.25
C LEU A 293 -2.63 -12.47 -6.05
N ILE A 294 -2.08 -13.43 -5.29
CA ILE A 294 -2.70 -13.93 -4.07
C ILE A 294 -2.90 -12.78 -3.07
N VAL A 295 -1.86 -11.97 -2.82
CA VAL A 295 -1.95 -10.79 -1.94
C VAL A 295 -3.03 -9.82 -2.43
N LEU A 296 -3.08 -9.56 -3.73
CA LEU A 296 -4.07 -8.68 -4.36
C LEU A 296 -5.49 -9.17 -4.10
N PHE A 297 -5.79 -10.42 -4.42
CA PHE A 297 -7.14 -10.98 -4.29
C PHE A 297 -7.54 -11.14 -2.82
N VAL A 298 -6.69 -11.73 -2.00
CA VAL A 298 -6.98 -11.95 -0.57
C VAL A 298 -7.11 -10.61 0.16
N GLY A 299 -6.29 -9.61 -0.16
CA GLY A 299 -6.39 -8.27 0.41
C GLY A 299 -7.68 -7.54 0.02
N ALA A 300 -8.06 -7.60 -1.26
CA ALA A 300 -9.32 -7.06 -1.73
C ALA A 300 -10.52 -7.72 -1.02
N MET A 301 -10.55 -9.06 -0.99
CA MET A 301 -11.62 -9.82 -0.33
C MET A 301 -11.70 -9.54 1.16
N THR A 302 -10.55 -9.49 1.85
CA THR A 302 -10.49 -9.20 3.29
C THR A 302 -11.08 -7.83 3.60
N ALA A 303 -10.71 -6.80 2.85
CA ALA A 303 -11.26 -5.46 3.02
C ALA A 303 -12.77 -5.42 2.74
N MET A 304 -13.23 -6.08 1.67
CA MET A 304 -14.66 -6.17 1.34
C MET A 304 -15.47 -6.85 2.44
N LEU A 305 -14.99 -7.99 2.96
CA LEU A 305 -15.65 -8.73 4.03
C LEU A 305 -15.67 -7.94 5.35
N ALA A 306 -14.58 -7.22 5.67
CA ALA A 306 -14.50 -6.38 6.86
C ALA A 306 -15.50 -5.21 6.81
N VAL A 307 -15.70 -4.60 5.63
CA VAL A 307 -16.74 -3.58 5.43
C VAL A 307 -18.14 -4.18 5.47
N GLY A 308 -18.36 -5.30 4.77
CA GLY A 308 -19.66 -5.97 4.73
C GLY A 308 -20.18 -6.34 6.13
N ARG A 309 -19.29 -6.78 7.03
CA ARG A 309 -19.63 -7.06 8.44
C ARG A 309 -20.04 -5.84 9.27
N THR A 310 -19.86 -4.63 8.74
CA THR A 310 -20.24 -3.38 9.44
C THR A 310 -21.49 -2.71 8.88
N LEU A 311 -22.07 -3.26 7.81
CA LEU A 311 -23.37 -2.82 7.32
C LEU A 311 -24.43 -3.46 8.21
N SER A 312 -25.25 -2.64 8.89
CA SER A 312 -26.43 -3.15 9.59
C SER A 312 -27.44 -3.67 8.56
N PRO A 313 -28.27 -4.67 8.91
CA PRO A 313 -29.41 -5.03 8.09
C PRO A 313 -30.18 -3.76 7.75
N ALA A 314 -30.62 -3.61 6.50
CA ALA A 314 -31.59 -2.58 6.18
C ALA A 314 -32.74 -2.77 7.16
N ALA A 315 -33.12 -1.71 7.88
CA ALA A 315 -34.36 -1.74 8.63
C ALA A 315 -35.42 -2.12 7.59
N GLU A 316 -35.95 -3.34 7.69
CA GLU A 316 -37.08 -3.76 6.87
C GLU A 316 -38.15 -2.69 7.07
N ASP A 317 -38.72 -2.22 5.97
CA ASP A 317 -39.72 -1.17 5.95
C ASP A 317 -40.89 -1.54 6.89
N GLU A 318 -40.79 -1.14 8.16
CA GLU A 318 -41.85 -1.29 9.19
C GLU A 318 -43.12 -0.50 8.80
N ASP A 319 -43.06 0.26 7.71
CA ASP A 319 -44.17 1.03 7.15
C ASP A 319 -45.15 0.20 6.30
N GLU A 320 -44.80 -0.99 5.78
CA GLU A 320 -45.78 -1.82 5.04
C GLU A 320 -46.76 -2.58 5.96
N ALA A 321 -46.41 -2.82 7.22
CA ALA A 321 -47.29 -3.49 8.18
C ALA A 321 -48.37 -2.56 8.76
N GLN A 322 -48.13 -1.24 8.85
CA GLN A 322 -49.11 -0.30 9.39
C GLN A 322 -50.17 0.11 8.35
N VAL A 323 -49.85 0.18 7.06
CA VAL A 323 -50.81 0.55 6.00
C VAL A 323 -51.92 -0.50 5.83
N ASN A 324 -51.61 -1.78 5.99
CA ASN A 324 -52.61 -2.86 5.91
C ASN A 324 -53.52 -2.96 7.14
N SER A 325 -53.09 -2.48 8.31
CA SER A 325 -53.95 -2.49 9.51
C SER A 325 -55.06 -1.44 9.43
N SER A 326 -54.75 -0.21 8.95
CA SER A 326 -55.73 0.89 8.88
C SER A 326 -56.81 0.69 7.80
N SER A 327 -56.50 -0.08 6.76
CA SER A 327 -57.42 -0.34 5.64
C SER A 327 -58.46 -1.43 5.95
N SER A 328 -58.26 -2.23 7.00
CA SER A 328 -59.18 -3.30 7.39
C SER A 328 -60.23 -2.87 8.42
N GLU A 329 -59.98 -1.78 9.16
CA GLU A 329 -60.86 -1.32 10.25
C GLU A 329 -61.99 -0.40 9.76
N THR A 330 -61.88 0.21 8.58
CA THR A 330 -62.91 1.08 8.00
C THR A 330 -63.98 0.35 7.17
N ALA A 331 -63.80 -0.94 6.87
CA ALA A 331 -64.75 -1.70 6.05
C ALA A 331 -65.92 -2.33 6.84
N TYR A 332 -65.90 -2.35 8.17
CA TYR A 332 -66.89 -3.08 8.98
C TYR A 332 -68.03 -2.24 9.58
N HIS A 333 -68.05 -0.91 9.40
CA HIS A 333 -69.03 -0.04 10.07
C HIS A 333 -70.09 0.62 9.16
N SER A 334 -70.26 0.19 7.91
CA SER A 334 -71.23 0.81 6.98
C SER A 334 -72.34 -0.13 6.50
N ASN A 335 -72.89 -0.98 7.36
CA ASN A 335 -74.14 -1.72 7.10
C ASN A 335 -74.87 -2.02 8.42
N SER A 336 -75.54 -1.01 8.99
CA SER A 336 -76.65 -1.17 9.95
C SER A 336 -77.44 0.13 10.02
#